data_AF-W8CL45-F1
#
_entry.id   AF-W8CL45-F1
#
_cell.length_a   1.000
_cell.length_b   1.000
_cell.length_c   1.000
_cell.angle_alpha   90.00
_cell.angle_beta   90.00
_cell.angle_gamma   90.00
#
_symmetry.space_group_name_H-M   'P 1'
#
loop_
_entity.id
_entity.type
_entity.pdbx_description
1 polymer ?
#
loop_
_entity_poly.entity_id
_entity_poly.type
_entity_poly.pdbx_seq_one_letter_code
_entity_poly.pdbx_strand_id
1 'polypeptide(L)' 'FHSGVSVPGSGLPQYSVVAYVDDREIVNYNTNSGRMKPRVKWMEKVEAGYWEEQTRIAKGHEAINRQNVRTA' A
#
# COMPACT_ATOMS: atom_id res chain seq x y z
N PHE A 1 -0.32 8.05 2.58
CA PHE A 1 0.02 7.69 3.97
C PHE A 1 0.59 6.28 3.98
N HIS A 2 1.60 6.03 4.81
CA HIS A 2 2.25 4.73 4.97
C HIS A 2 2.15 4.30 6.44
N SER A 3 1.85 3.04 6.69
CA SER A 3 1.90 2.45 8.02
C SER A 3 2.69 1.17 8.00
N GLY A 4 3.47 0.97 9.05
CA GLY A 4 4.32 -0.19 9.24
C GLY A 4 4.40 -0.54 10.71
N VAL A 5 4.32 -1.83 11.04
CA VAL A 5 4.39 -2.32 12.43
C VAL A 5 5.40 -3.46 12.55
N SER A 6 6.10 -3.53 13.70
CA SER A 6 7.05 -4.61 13.97
C SER A 6 6.34 -5.94 14.24
N VAL A 7 5.29 -5.90 15.08
CA VAL A 7 4.43 -7.03 15.42
C VAL A 7 3.02 -6.75 14.91
N PRO A 8 2.56 -7.42 13.83
CA PRO A 8 1.19 -7.25 13.37
C PRO A 8 0.22 -7.83 14.41
N GLY A 9 -0.72 -7.00 14.86
CA GLY A 9 -1.86 -7.46 15.65
C GLY A 9 -2.80 -8.36 14.84
N SER A 10 -3.73 -9.04 15.50
CA SER A 10 -4.69 -9.93 14.83
C SER A 10 -5.50 -9.17 13.77
N GLY A 11 -5.26 -9.49 12.49
CA GLY A 11 -6.05 -9.01 11.35
C GLY A 11 -5.50 -7.78 10.63
N LEU A 12 -4.44 -7.13 11.12
CA LEU A 12 -3.84 -5.97 10.43
C LEU A 12 -2.59 -6.36 9.65
N PRO A 13 -2.40 -5.81 8.43
CA PRO A 13 -1.20 -6.08 7.66
C PRO A 13 0.02 -5.43 8.31
N GLN A 14 1.18 -6.09 8.18
CA GLN A 14 2.44 -5.55 8.68
C GLN A 14 2.78 -4.18 8.06
N TYR A 15 2.43 -4.00 6.79
CA TYR A 15 2.63 -2.76 6.07
C TYR A 15 1.43 -2.44 5.18
N SER A 16 1.09 -1.16 5.10
CA SER A 16 0.02 -0.66 4.23
C SER A 16 0.30 0.75 3.70
N VAL A 17 -0.28 1.03 2.54
CA VAL A 17 -0.30 2.35 1.90
C VAL A 17 -1.74 2.68 1.58
N VAL A 18 -2.16 3.88 1.93
CA VAL A 18 -3.48 4.42 1.59
C VAL A 18 -3.30 5.84 1.07
N ALA A 19 -3.98 6.19 -0.02
CA ALA A 19 -4.00 7.56 -0.54
C ALA A 19 -5.43 8.07 -0.63
N TYR A 20 -5.57 9.36 -0.34
CA TYR A 20 -6.85 10.07 -0.31
C TYR A 20 -6.82 11.26 -1.25
N VAL A 21 -7.97 11.55 -1.86
CA VAL A 21 -8.29 12.81 -2.54
C VAL A 21 -9.69 13.21 -2.09
N ASP A 22 -9.86 14.45 -1.60
CA ASP A 22 -11.15 14.97 -1.09
C ASP A 22 -11.84 14.01 -0.10
N ASP A 23 -11.12 13.59 0.94
CA ASP A 23 -11.58 12.67 2.00
C ASP A 23 -12.05 11.28 1.51
N ARG A 24 -11.72 10.91 0.27
CA ARG A 24 -12.02 9.59 -0.30
C ARG A 24 -10.76 8.79 -0.52
N GLU A 25 -10.73 7.57 0.00
CA GLU A 25 -9.67 6.61 -0.32
C GLU A 25 -9.73 6.30 -1.82
N ILE A 26 -8.67 6.64 -2.55
CA ILE A 26 -8.60 6.43 -4.01
C ILE A 26 -7.82 5.18 -4.38
N VAL A 27 -6.80 4.81 -3.58
CA VAL A 27 -5.99 3.61 -3.76
C VAL A 27 -5.53 3.04 -2.42
N ASN A 28 -5.30 1.73 -2.40
CA ASN A 28 -4.61 1.09 -1.29
C ASN A 28 -3.67 -0.05 -1.71
N TYR A 29 -2.71 -0.33 -0.84
CA TYR A 29 -1.83 -1.48 -0.87
C TYR A 29 -1.70 -2.03 0.54
N ASN A 30 -1.60 -3.34 0.69
CA ASN A 30 -1.08 -3.95 1.91
C ASN A 30 -0.34 -5.25 1.63
N THR A 31 0.44 -5.73 2.60
CA THR A 31 1.21 -6.98 2.48
C THR A 31 0.34 -8.18 2.07
N ASN A 32 -0.93 -8.23 2.49
CA ASN A 32 -1.84 -9.34 2.14
C ASN A 32 -2.31 -9.26 0.69
N SER A 33 -2.61 -8.06 0.18
CA SER A 33 -3.03 -7.86 -1.21
C SER A 33 -1.87 -8.00 -2.18
N GLY A 34 -0.66 -7.60 -1.76
CA GLY A 34 0.56 -7.62 -2.56
C GLY A 34 0.49 -6.80 -3.85
N ARG A 35 -0.54 -5.94 -4.00
CA ARG A 35 -0.83 -5.13 -5.19
C ARG A 35 -1.48 -3.81 -4.79
N MET A 36 -1.15 -2.75 -5.54
CA MET A 36 -1.85 -1.48 -5.46
C MET A 36 -3.21 -1.63 -6.13
N LYS A 37 -4.28 -1.25 -5.44
CA LYS A 37 -5.67 -1.42 -5.91
C LYS A 37 -6.39 -0.08 -5.96
N PRO A 38 -7.13 0.22 -7.05
CA PRO A 38 -8.07 1.32 -7.06
C PRO A 38 -9.21 1.07 -6.07
N ARG A 39 -9.73 2.16 -5.48
CA ARG A 39 -10.81 2.14 -4.47
C ARG A 39 -12.01 2.98 -4.89
N VAL A 40 -11.88 3.64 -6.04
CA VAL A 40 -12.90 4.46 -6.69
C VAL A 40 -12.96 4.16 -8.18
N LYS A 41 -14.16 4.23 -8.77
CA LYS A 41 -14.42 3.84 -10.16
C LYS A 41 -13.57 4.57 -11.21
N TRP A 42 -13.23 5.83 -10.96
CA TRP A 42 -12.45 6.60 -11.93
C TRP A 42 -10.97 6.19 -11.95
N MET A 43 -10.45 5.61 -10.86
CA MET A 43 -9.10 5.04 -10.85
C MET A 43 -9.05 3.70 -11.60
N GLU A 44 -10.13 2.92 -11.64
CA GLU A 44 -10.17 1.63 -12.38
C GLU A 44 -9.89 1.78 -13.89
N LYS A 45 -10.07 2.99 -14.43
CA LYS A 45 -9.84 3.31 -15.85
C LYS A 45 -8.37 3.58 -16.18
N VAL A 46 -7.51 3.70 -15.18
CA VAL A 46 -6.07 3.92 -15.38
C VAL A 46 -5.44 2.64 -15.92
N GLU A 47 -4.51 2.80 -16.86
CA GLU A 47 -3.84 1.70 -17.56
C GLU A 47 -3.13 0.71 -16.63
N ALA A 48 -3.07 -0.56 -17.05
CA ALA A 48 -2.47 -1.63 -16.25
C ALA A 48 -1.00 -1.37 -15.91
N GLY A 49 -0.22 -0.78 -16.83
CA GLY A 49 1.20 -0.47 -16.62
C GLY A 49 1.43 0.49 -15.45
N TYR A 50 0.55 1.47 -15.25
CA TYR A 50 0.60 2.33 -14.07
C TYR A 50 0.43 1.53 -12.78
N TRP A 51 -0.54 0.60 -12.74
CA TRP A 51 -0.79 -0.21 -11.54
C TRP A 51 0.33 -1.20 -11.24
N GLU A 52 0.98 -1.74 -12.26
CA GLU A 52 2.18 -2.57 -12.13
C GLU A 52 3.32 -1.78 -11.51
N GLU A 53 3.57 -0.57 -12.01
CA GLU A 53 4.62 0.30 -11.48
C GLU A 53 4.33 0.74 -10.04
N GLN A 54 3.10 1.18 -9.74
CA GLN A 54 2.72 1.54 -8.37
C GLN A 54 2.82 0.35 -7.42
N THR A 55 2.52 -0.87 -7.89
CA THR A 55 2.71 -2.09 -7.10
C THR A 55 4.19 -2.34 -6.82
N ARG A 56 5.06 -2.17 -7.82
CA ARG A 56 6.51 -2.33 -7.67
C ARG A 56 7.09 -1.35 -6.66
N ILE A 57 6.69 -0.08 -6.73
CA ILE A 57 7.09 0.96 -5.78
C ILE A 57 6.61 0.61 -4.37
N ALA A 58 5.35 0.21 -4.21
CA ALA A 58 4.79 -0.15 -2.91
C ALA A 58 5.53 -1.33 -2.25
N LYS A 59 5.93 -2.34 -3.03
CA LYS A 59 6.78 -3.46 -2.57
C LYS A 59 8.17 -3.00 -2.14
N GLY A 60 8.76 -2.05 -2.87
CA GLY A 60 10.04 -1.44 -2.48
C GLY A 60 9.95 -0.75 -1.11
N HIS A 61 8.90 0.06 -0.91
CA HIS A 61 8.66 0.71 0.38
C HIS A 61 8.32 -0.28 1.50
N GLU A 62 7.61 -1.36 1.20
CA GLU A 62 7.37 -2.44 2.17
C GLU A 62 8.68 -3.05 2.68
N ALA A 63 9.63 -3.34 1.78
CA ALA A 63 10.93 -3.89 2.14
C ALA A 63 11.73 -2.94 3.04
N ILE A 64 11.77 -1.64 2.70
CA ILE A 64 12.42 -0.61 3.50
C ILE A 64 11.77 -0.49 4.88
N ASN A 65 10.43 -0.43 4.91
CA ASN A 65 9.71 -0.29 6.16
C ASN A 65 9.93 -1.48 7.10
N ARG A 66 9.95 -2.71 6.56
CA ARG A 66 10.26 -3.93 7.31
C ARG A 66 11.63 -3.87 8.00
N GLN A 67 12.62 -3.22 7.37
CA GLN A 67 13.92 -2.98 8.00
C GLN A 67 13.81 -1.93 9.09
N ASN A 68 13.19 -0.79 8.79
CA ASN A 68 13.06 0.33 9.72
C ASN A 68 12.37 -0.08 11.02
N VAL A 69 11.27 -0.83 10.97
CA VAL A 69 10.55 -1.26 12.18
C VAL A 69 11.30 -2.30 13.02
N ARG A 70 12.38 -2.88 12.51
CA ARG A 70 13.27 -3.79 13.27
C ARG A 70 14.40 -3.06 13.98
N THR A 71 14.76 -1.88 13.49
CA THR A 71 15.90 -1.08 14.00
C THR A 71 15.46 0.19 14.72
N ALA A 72 14.16 0.45 14.77
CA ALA A 72 13.54 1.54 15.52
C ALA A 72 13.44 1.23 17.02
#